data_AF-A0A371E6Q4-F1
#
_entry.id   AF-A0A371E6Q4-F1
#
_cell.length_a   1.000
_cell.length_b   1.000
_cell.length_c   1.000
_cell.angle_alpha   90.00
_cell.angle_beta   90.00
_cell.angle_gamma   90.00
#
_symmetry.space_group_name_H-M   'P 1'
#
loop_
_entity.id
_entity.type
_entity.pdbx_description
1 polymer ?
#
loop_
_entity_poly.entity_id
_entity_poly.type
_entity_poly.pdbx_seq_one_letter_code
_entity_poly.pdbx_strand_id
1 'polypeptide(L)' 'MENDTYSKVITYKVFIYHKAFPMPALSFKFYNKESLLGNEVDDSAQFITSVCWRVQSSTLLAANSIGNVKILEMT' A
#
# COMPACT_ATOMS: atom_id res chain seq x y z
N MET A 1 1.39 -29.06 -19.84
CA MET A 1 1.91 -28.04 -18.90
C MET A 1 0.87 -26.96 -18.85
N GLU A 2 0.04 -27.00 -17.82
CA GLU A 2 -0.98 -26.00 -17.54
C GLU A 2 -0.24 -24.75 -17.06
N ASN A 3 -0.35 -23.67 -17.83
CA ASN A 3 0.32 -22.42 -17.52
C ASN A 3 -0.42 -21.78 -16.35
N ASP A 4 0.08 -22.02 -15.15
CA ASP A 4 -0.24 -21.30 -13.92
C ASP A 4 0.19 -19.82 -14.06
N THR A 5 -0.49 -19.08 -14.94
CA THR A 5 -0.47 -17.60 -14.91
C THR A 5 -1.36 -17.15 -13.76
N TYR A 6 -0.95 -17.48 -12.54
CA TYR A 6 -1.28 -16.66 -11.40
C TYR A 6 -0.50 -15.37 -11.61
N SER A 7 -1.11 -14.39 -12.27
CA SER A 7 -0.63 -13.02 -12.23
C SER A 7 -0.47 -12.67 -10.76
N LYS A 8 0.78 -12.70 -10.28
CA LYS A 8 1.12 -12.42 -8.89
C LYS A 8 0.77 -10.96 -8.68
N VAL A 9 -0.44 -10.69 -8.19
CA VAL A 9 -0.87 -9.33 -7.85
C VAL A 9 -0.02 -8.88 -6.68
N ILE A 10 1.07 -8.16 -6.99
CA ILE A 10 1.95 -7.62 -5.97
C ILE A 10 1.15 -6.55 -5.24
N THR A 11 0.83 -6.85 -3.98
CA THR A 11 0.00 -5.99 -3.14
C THR A 11 0.88 -5.29 -2.15
N TYR A 12 1.05 -3.97 -2.31
CA TYR A 12 1.73 -3.14 -1.33
C TYR A 12 0.81 -2.86 -0.15
N LYS A 13 1.36 -2.94 1.06
CA LYS A 13 0.62 -2.70 2.29
C LYS A 13 1.35 -1.74 3.19
N VAL A 14 0.60 -0.82 3.79
CA VAL A 14 1.03 -0.04 4.94
C VAL A 14 0.54 -0.77 6.18
N PHE A 15 1.44 -1.04 7.12
CA PHE A 15 1.13 -1.70 8.39
C PHE A 15 1.30 -0.73 9.54
N ILE A 16 0.41 -0.83 10.52
CA ILE A 16 0.41 0.05 11.69
C ILE A 16 0.49 -0.83 12.92
N TYR A 17 1.45 -0.49 13.77
CA TYR A 17 1.69 -1.18 15.03
C TYR A 17 1.43 -0.22 16.16
N HIS A 18 0.69 -0.70 17.16
CA HIS A 18 0.67 -0.04 18.45
C HIS A 18 1.91 -0.47 19.24
N LYS A 19 2.59 0.46 19.91
CA LYS A 19 3.88 0.21 20.60
C LYS A 19 3.84 -0.95 21.60
N ALA A 20 2.68 -1.24 22.18
CA ALA A 20 2.53 -2.30 23.17
C ALA A 20 2.41 -3.73 22.59
N PHE A 21 2.22 -3.90 21.28
CA PHE A 21 1.94 -5.20 20.68
C PHE A 21 2.88 -5.51 19.50
N PRO A 22 3.35 -6.77 19.36
CA PRO A 22 4.20 -7.18 18.24
C PRO A 22 3.42 -7.48 16.95
N MET A 23 2.08 -7.56 17.03
CA MET A 23 1.20 -7.82 15.90
C MET A 23 0.69 -6.50 15.29
N PRO A 24 0.48 -6.41 13.97
CA PRO A 24 -0.07 -5.22 13.35
C PRO A 24 -1.52 -5.01 13.78
N ALA A 25 -1.86 -3.79 14.19
CA ALA A 25 -3.22 -3.39 14.55
C ALA A 25 -4.09 -3.18 13.31
N LEU A 26 -3.50 -2.63 12.23
CA LEU A 26 -4.19 -2.33 10.97
C LEU A 26 -3.26 -2.62 9.79
N SER A 27 -3.86 -2.92 8.63
CA SER A 27 -3.15 -3.02 7.35
C SER A 27 -3.97 -2.42 6.21
N PHE A 28 -3.35 -1.55 5.42
CA PHE A 28 -4.00 -0.86 4.30
C PHE A 28 -3.38 -1.30 2.99
N LYS A 29 -4.20 -1.77 2.04
CA LYS A 29 -3.73 -2.07 0.69
C LYS A 29 -3.52 -0.79 -0.09
N PHE A 30 -2.30 -0.58 -0.55
CA PHE A 30 -1.91 0.55 -1.38
C PHE A 30 -1.84 0.08 -2.85
N TYR A 31 -3.01 -0.04 -3.50
CA TYR A 31 -3.09 -0.41 -4.93
C TYR A 31 -3.39 0.80 -5.81
N ASN A 32 -2.83 0.86 -7.01
CA ASN A 32 -3.24 1.85 -8.02
C ASN A 32 -4.49 1.33 -8.74
N LYS A 33 -5.56 2.13 -8.84
CA LYS A 33 -6.75 1.77 -9.64
C LYS A 33 -6.48 1.82 -11.14
N GLU A 34 -5.51 2.62 -11.59
CA GLU A 34 -5.18 2.81 -13.01
C GLU A 34 -4.41 1.62 -13.61
N SER A 35 -3.82 0.77 -12.77
CA SER A 35 -3.25 -0.53 -13.18
C SER A 35 -4.32 -1.45 -13.79
N LEU A 36 -5.59 -1.32 -13.37
CA LEU A 36 -6.71 -2.08 -13.95
C LEU A 36 -7.07 -1.64 -15.37
N LEU A 37 -6.60 -0.47 -15.83
CA LEU A 37 -6.94 0.11 -17.13
C LEU A 37 -5.90 -0.18 -18.23
N GLY A 38 -4.91 -1.04 -17.95
CA GLY A 38 -3.97 -1.53 -18.96
C GLY A 38 -2.78 -0.60 -19.25
N ASN A 39 -2.53 0.40 -18.39
CA ASN A 39 -1.23 1.08 -18.41
C ASN A 39 -0.25 0.25 -17.60
N GLU A 40 0.51 -0.56 -18.34
CA GLU A 40 1.62 -1.44 -17.94
C GLU A 40 2.78 -0.61 -17.33
N VAL A 41 2.54 0.19 -16.30
CA VAL A 41 3.64 0.54 -15.39
C VAL A 41 4.04 -0.79 -14.76
N ASP A 42 5.31 -1.14 -14.81
CA ASP A 42 5.88 -2.36 -14.21
C ASP A 42 5.52 -2.39 -12.71
N ASP A 43 4.32 -2.89 -12.43
CA ASP A 43 3.67 -3.00 -11.14
C ASP A 43 4.43 -3.96 -10.23
N SER A 44 5.46 -4.63 -10.75
CA SER A 44 6.27 -5.57 -10.01
C SER A 44 7.28 -4.91 -9.07
N ALA A 45 7.61 -3.63 -9.29
CA ALA A 45 8.70 -2.94 -8.59
C ALA A 45 8.28 -1.72 -7.74
N GLN A 46 7.00 -1.46 -7.54
CA GLN A 46 6.58 -0.35 -6.67
C GLN A 46 6.88 -0.67 -5.20
N PHE A 47 6.98 0.34 -4.35
CA PHE A 47 7.09 0.18 -2.90
C PHE A 47 6.70 1.49 -2.20
N ILE A 48 6.32 1.39 -0.92
CA ILE A 48 6.03 2.57 -0.10
C ILE A 48 7.35 3.26 0.23
N THR A 49 7.45 4.54 -0.09
CA THR A 49 8.67 5.34 0.09
C THR A 49 8.60 6.21 1.35
N SER A 50 7.41 6.69 1.72
CA SER A 50 7.25 7.54 2.90
C SER A 50 5.86 7.41 3.52
N VAL A 51 5.81 7.66 4.82
CA VAL A 51 4.57 7.75 5.61
C VAL A 51 4.69 8.92 6.59
N CYS A 52 3.58 9.58 6.87
CA CYS A 52 3.54 10.69 7.83
C CYS A 52 2.21 10.71 8.59
N TRP A 53 2.29 10.71 9.91
CA TRP A 53 1.12 10.90 10.77
C TRP A 53 0.71 12.37 10.79
N ARG A 54 -0.59 12.61 10.69
CA ARG A 54 -1.15 13.91 11.05
C ARG A 54 -1.20 13.99 12.59
N VAL A 55 -0.61 15.06 13.12
CA VAL A 55 -0.57 15.31 14.57
C VAL A 55 -2.00 15.38 15.14
N GLN A 56 -2.22 14.73 16.29
CA GLN A 56 -3.50 14.71 17.01
C GLN A 56 -4.69 14.16 16.20
N SER A 57 -4.48 13.35 15.16
CA SER A 57 -5.56 12.64 14.47
C SER A 57 -5.21 11.18 14.21
N SER A 58 -6.24 10.41 13.85
CA SER A 58 -6.11 9.04 13.36
C SER A 58 -5.82 8.99 11.86
N THR A 59 -5.16 10.00 11.30
CA THR A 59 -4.95 10.13 9.85
C THR A 59 -3.48 9.98 9.50
N LEU A 60 -3.18 9.23 8.44
CA LEU A 60 -1.84 9.00 7.92
C LEU A 60 -1.78 9.30 6.42
N LEU A 61 -0.75 10.03 6.00
CA LEU A 61 -0.35 10.15 4.60
C LEU A 61 0.63 9.03 4.25
N ALA A 62 0.49 8.45 3.07
CA ALA A 62 1.44 7.48 2.52
C ALA A 62 1.72 7.79 1.05
N ALA A 63 2.99 7.66 0.65
CA ALA A 63 3.43 7.80 -0.73
C ALA A 63 4.22 6.58 -1.21
N ASN A 64 4.15 6.29 -2.51
CA ASN A 64 4.90 5.20 -3.14
C ASN A 64 5.94 5.69 -4.16
N SER A 65 6.74 4.75 -4.68
CA SER A 65 7.87 5.02 -5.58
C SER A 65 7.49 5.58 -6.95
N ILE A 66 6.22 5.54 -7.35
CA ILE A 66 5.72 6.14 -8.60
C ILE A 66 4.99 7.47 -8.37
N GLY A 67 5.07 8.02 -7.16
CA GLY A 67 4.53 9.34 -6.84
C GLY A 67 3.05 9.37 -6.44
N ASN A 68 2.40 8.21 -6.25
CA ASN A 68 1.04 8.18 -5.74
C ASN A 68 1.00 8.53 -4.25
N VAL A 69 0.08 9.41 -3.86
CA VAL A 69 -0.14 9.83 -2.47
C VAL A 69 -1.56 9.48 -2.05
N LYS A 70 -1.73 8.88 -0.86
CA LYS A 70 -3.04 8.57 -0.27
C LYS A 70 -3.16 9.03 1.17
N ILE A 71 -4.37 9.44 1.54
CA ILE A 71 -4.79 9.67 2.92
C ILE A 71 -5.45 8.38 3.42
N LEU A 72 -4.99 7.89 4.57
CA LEU A 72 -5.51 6.72 5.27
C LEU A 72 -6.08 7.17 6.62
N GLU A 73 -7.32 6.82 6.89
CA GLU A 73 -7.99 7.09 8.16
C GLU A 73 -8.08 5.80 8.98
N MET A 74 -7.65 5.85 10.24
CA MET A 74 -7.76 4.75 11.19
C MET A 74 -9.10 4.87 11.90
N THR A 75 -10.15 4.34 11.27
CA THR A 75 -11.49 4.19 11.86
C THR A 75 -11.69 2.76 12.36
#